data_AF-A0A937EFK9-F1
#
_entry.id   AF-A0A937EFK9-F1
#
_cell.length_a   1.000
_cell.length_b   1.000
_cell.length_c   1.000
_cell.angle_alpha   90.00
_cell.angle_beta   90.00
_cell.angle_gamma   90.00
#
_symmetry.space_group_name_H-M   'P 1'
#
loop_
_entity.id
_entity.type
_entity.pdbx_description
1 polymer ?
#
loop_
_entity_poly.entity_id
_entity_poly.type
_entity_poly.pdbx_seq_one_letter_code
_entity_poly.pdbx_strand_id
1 'polypeptide(L)'
;MTDAQAADELSVSTRTYQCYVAEVMAALGATSRFQAGLRAAELGLLPTATPPTAPLETPSTAPPAAPLETPPTAPPATPLETPPTAPPAAPPED
;
A
#
# COMPACT_ATOMS: atom_id res chain seq x y z
N MET A 1 -2.03 2.34 -7.58
CA MET A 1 -2.68 3.15 -8.63
C MET A 1 -3.55 4.20 -7.94
N THR A 2 -3.44 5.46 -8.33
CA THR A 2 -4.27 6.54 -7.78
C THR A 2 -5.49 6.79 -8.68
N ASP A 3 -6.59 7.35 -8.13
CA ASP A 3 -7.80 7.64 -8.92
C ASP A 3 -7.54 8.64 -10.05
N ALA A 4 -6.59 9.56 -9.86
CA ALA A 4 -6.21 10.55 -10.87
C ALA A 4 -5.55 9.90 -12.10
N GLN A 5 -4.66 8.92 -11.88
CA GLN A 5 -4.04 8.17 -12.98
C GLN A 5 -5.07 7.33 -13.74
N ALA A 6 -5.97 6.66 -13.01
CA ALA A 6 -7.03 5.87 -13.64
C ALA A 6 -8.01 6.74 -14.45
N ALA A 7 -8.30 7.96 -13.96
CA ALA A 7 -9.15 8.91 -14.67
C ALA A 7 -8.49 9.41 -15.98
N ASP A 8 -7.18 9.66 -15.95
CA ASP A 8 -6.39 10.05 -17.13
C ASP A 8 -6.39 8.96 -18.21
N GLU A 9 -6.12 7.70 -17.82
CA GLU A 9 -6.17 6.54 -18.72
C GLU A 9 -7.53 6.35 -19.38
N LEU A 10 -8.61 6.67 -18.65
CA LEU A 10 -9.99 6.56 -19.13
C LEU A 10 -10.50 7.84 -19.82
N SER A 11 -9.68 8.91 -19.89
CA SER A 11 -10.08 10.22 -20.43
C SER A 11 -11.35 10.80 -19.78
N VAL A 12 -11.51 10.60 -18.46
CA VAL A 12 -12.62 11.13 -17.67
C VAL A 12 -12.13 12.06 -16.56
N SER A 13 -13.03 12.87 -15.98
CA SER A 13 -12.67 13.65 -14.80
C SER A 13 -12.47 12.75 -13.57
N THR A 14 -11.56 13.13 -12.66
CA THR A 14 -11.35 12.43 -11.39
C THR A 14 -12.64 12.29 -10.58
N ARG A 15 -13.50 13.31 -10.62
CA ARG A 15 -14.81 13.28 -9.94
C ARG A 15 -15.72 12.21 -10.54
N THR A 16 -15.78 12.10 -11.86
CA THR A 16 -16.56 11.07 -12.57
C THR A 16 -16.05 9.68 -12.22
N TYR A 17 -14.72 9.48 -12.24
CA TYR A 17 -14.12 8.22 -11.83
C TYR A 17 -14.48 7.86 -10.38
N GLN A 18 -14.40 8.81 -9.46
CA GLN A 18 -14.79 8.61 -8.06
C GLN A 18 -16.28 8.27 -7.89
N CYS A 19 -17.18 8.90 -8.65
CA CYS A 19 -18.60 8.55 -8.66
C CYS A 19 -18.80 7.09 -9.08
N TYR A 20 -18.16 6.64 -10.16
CA TYR A 20 -18.24 5.23 -10.60
C TYR A 20 -17.66 4.26 -9.57
N VAL A 21 -16.52 4.58 -8.96
CA VAL A 21 -15.95 3.73 -7.90
C VAL A 21 -16.90 3.64 -6.71
N ALA A 22 -17.52 4.74 -6.31
CA ALA A 22 -18.50 4.74 -5.21
C ALA A 22 -19.73 3.87 -5.54
N GLU A 23 -20.24 3.95 -6.76
CA GLU A 23 -21.35 3.10 -7.23
C GLU A 23 -20.97 1.61 -7.24
N VAL A 24 -19.78 1.27 -7.74
CA VAL A 24 -19.27 -0.11 -7.73
C VAL A 24 -19.09 -0.62 -6.30
N MET A 25 -18.51 0.18 -5.40
CA MET A 25 -18.36 -0.19 -4.00
C MET A 25 -19.72 -0.40 -3.32
N ALA A 26 -20.70 0.46 -3.59
CA ALA A 26 -22.06 0.31 -3.07
C ALA A 26 -22.72 -0.99 -3.56
N ALA A 27 -22.59 -1.30 -4.86
CA ALA A 27 -23.11 -2.54 -5.44
C ALA A 27 -22.44 -3.79 -4.86
N LEU A 28 -21.15 -3.72 -4.52
CA LEU A 28 -20.39 -4.81 -3.90
C LEU A 28 -20.52 -4.88 -2.38
N GLY A 29 -21.23 -3.93 -1.75
CA GLY A 29 -21.32 -3.82 -0.29
C GLY A 29 -19.96 -3.58 0.39
N ALA A 30 -19.08 -2.83 -0.27
CA ALA A 30 -17.72 -2.56 0.16
C ALA A 30 -17.55 -1.12 0.67
N THR A 31 -16.73 -0.95 1.71
CA THR A 31 -16.36 0.36 2.29
C THR A 31 -14.95 0.80 1.91
N SER A 32 -14.20 -0.06 1.24
CA SER A 32 -12.84 0.18 0.77
C SER A 32 -12.63 -0.45 -0.61
N ARG A 33 -11.77 0.17 -1.43
CA ARG A 33 -11.39 -0.39 -2.74
C ARG A 33 -10.77 -1.77 -2.65
N PHE A 34 -10.05 -2.05 -1.57
CA PHE A 34 -9.47 -3.37 -1.34
C PHE A 34 -10.57 -4.43 -1.12
N GLN A 35 -11.54 -4.10 -0.26
CA GLN A 35 -12.68 -4.97 -0.02
C GLN A 35 -13.51 -5.18 -1.29
N ALA A 36 -13.72 -4.13 -2.08
CA ALA A 36 -14.39 -4.22 -3.37
C ALA A 36 -13.67 -5.19 -4.32
N GLY A 37 -12.33 -5.12 -4.40
CA GLY A 37 -11.54 -6.06 -5.19
C GLY A 37 -11.69 -7.51 -4.73
N LEU A 38 -11.67 -7.76 -3.42
CA LEU A 38 -11.87 -9.11 -2.87
C LEU A 38 -13.27 -9.65 -3.20
N ARG A 39 -14.32 -8.86 -2.96
CA ARG A 39 -15.71 -9.23 -3.27
C ARG A 39 -15.92 -9.48 -4.76
N ALA A 40 -15.34 -8.63 -5.62
CA ALA A 40 -15.40 -8.83 -7.06
C ALA A 40 -14.69 -10.13 -7.50
N ALA A 41 -13.58 -10.50 -6.84
CA ALA A 41 -12.90 -11.77 -7.09
C ALA A 41 -13.73 -12.98 -6.65
N GLU A 42 -14.36 -12.92 -5.46
CA GLU A 42 -15.29 -13.96 -4.96
C GLU A 42 -16.46 -14.20 -5.93
N LEU A 43 -16.93 -13.14 -6.60
CA LEU A 43 -18.02 -13.19 -7.58
C LEU A 43 -17.55 -13.53 -9.01
N GLY A 44 -16.24 -13.67 -9.24
CA GLY A 44 -15.69 -13.93 -10.58
C GLY A 44 -15.86 -12.77 -11.57
N LEU A 45 -15.99 -11.53 -11.07
CA LEU A 45 -16.19 -10.33 -11.90
C LEU A 45 -14.87 -9.71 -12.38
N LEU A 46 -13.74 -10.15 -11.84
CA LEU A 46 -12.43 -9.71 -12.32
C LEU A 46 -12.09 -10.42 -13.62
N PRO A 47 -11.44 -9.73 -14.58
CA PRO A 47 -10.97 -10.39 -15.79
C PRO A 47 -10.07 -11.56 -15.37
N THR A 48 -10.32 -12.73 -15.92
CA THR A 48 -9.35 -13.82 -15.90
C THR A 48 -8.16 -13.30 -16.69
N ALA A 49 -7.17 -12.74 -16.00
CA ALA A 49 -6.02 -12.17 -16.66
C ALA A 49 -5.44 -13.25 -17.57
N THR A 50 -5.64 -13.10 -18.89
CA THR A 50 -4.72 -13.70 -19.85
C THR A 50 -3.40 -13.08 -19.47
N PRO A 51 -2.43 -13.84 -18.92
CA PRO A 51 -1.15 -13.26 -18.56
C PRO A 51 -0.69 -12.50 -19.81
N PRO A 52 -0.28 -11.22 -19.69
CA PRO A 52 0.25 -10.53 -20.85
C PRO A 52 1.33 -11.45 -21.40
N THR A 53 1.16 -11.88 -22.64
CA THR A 53 2.19 -12.56 -23.42
C THR A 53 3.28 -11.54 -23.72
N ALA A 54 3.83 -10.92 -22.68
CA ALA A 54 5.13 -10.31 -22.73
C ALA A 54 6.09 -11.50 -22.89
N PRO A 55 6.94 -11.51 -23.92
CA PRO A 55 8.13 -12.35 -23.90
C PRO A 55 8.81 -12.13 -22.55
N LEU A 56 9.32 -13.19 -21.92
CA LEU A 56 10.18 -13.11 -20.75
C LEU A 56 11.28 -12.06 -21.03
N GLU A 57 11.05 -10.81 -20.64
CA GLU A 57 12.13 -9.90 -20.31
C GLU A 57 12.64 -10.47 -18.99
N THR A 58 13.62 -11.38 -19.13
CA THR A 58 14.32 -11.97 -18.01
C THR A 58 14.64 -10.85 -17.04
N PRO A 59 14.29 -10.94 -15.75
CA PRO A 59 15.00 -10.14 -14.78
C PRO A 59 16.46 -10.54 -14.97
N SER A 60 17.26 -9.64 -15.54
CA SER A 60 18.69 -9.82 -15.64
C SER A 60 19.20 -9.81 -14.22
N THR A 61 19.23 -10.99 -13.61
CA THR A 61 20.01 -11.33 -12.44
C THR A 61 21.48 -11.23 -12.85
N ALA A 62 21.95 -10.00 -13.03
CA ALA A 62 23.36 -9.69 -12.98
C ALA A 62 23.66 -9.40 -11.50
N PRO A 63 24.29 -10.32 -10.76
CA PRO A 63 24.91 -9.92 -9.51
C PRO A 63 26.03 -8.93 -9.85
N PRO A 64 26.14 -7.75 -9.21
CA PRO A 64 27.42 -7.09 -9.16
C PRO A 64 28.31 -7.94 -8.25
N ALA A 65 29.07 -8.85 -8.85
CA ALA A 65 30.21 -9.45 -8.19
C ALA A 65 31.25 -8.35 -7.99
N ALA A 66 31.31 -7.78 -6.80
CA ALA A 66 32.51 -7.16 -6.25
C ALA A 66 32.52 -7.33 -4.71
N PRO A 67 33.71 -7.45 -4.10
CA PRO A 67 33.96 -8.41 -3.04
C PRO A 67 34.09 -7.78 -1.64
N LEU A 68 33.67 -8.56 -0.63
CA LEU A 68 34.24 -8.65 0.73
C LEU A 68 34.77 -7.33 1.36
N GLU A 69 33.89 -6.52 1.94
CA GLU A 69 34.29 -5.67 3.07
C GLU A 69 33.92 -6.38 4.38
N THR A 70 34.97 -6.75 5.11
CA THR A 70 35.03 -7.40 6.42
C THR A 70 34.17 -6.72 7.49
N PRO A 71 33.64 -7.49 8.47
CA PRO A 71 32.90 -6.91 9.61
C PRO A 71 33.85 -6.21 10.59
N PRO A 72 33.60 -4.96 11.01
CA PRO A 72 34.14 -4.48 12.26
C PRO A 72 33.27 -5.00 13.43
N THR A 73 33.91 -5.82 14.24
CA THR A 73 33.52 -6.22 15.60
C THR A 73 32.87 -5.08 16.40
N ALA A 74 31.65 -5.30 16.88
CA ALA A 74 30.96 -4.42 17.82
C ALA A 74 31.69 -4.33 19.18
N PRO A 75 31.65 -3.18 19.87
CA PRO A 75 31.58 -3.13 21.32
C PRO A 75 30.12 -3.01 21.82
N PRO A 76 29.85 -3.40 23.08
CA PRO A 76 28.49 -3.56 23.62
C PRO A 76 27.85 -2.26 24.11
N ALA A 77 26.53 -2.39 24.32
CA ALA A 77 25.51 -1.47 24.82
C ALA A 77 25.89 -0.37 25.82
N THR A 78 25.14 0.74 25.74
CA THR A 78 24.39 1.27 26.89
C THR A 78 22.97 1.69 26.47
N PRO A 79 21.91 1.21 27.15
CA PRO A 79 20.58 1.75 27.02
C PRO A 79 20.51 3.00 27.90
N LEU A 80 20.20 4.17 27.35
CA LEU A 80 19.79 5.28 28.19
C LEU A 80 18.28 5.22 28.38
N GLU A 81 17.93 4.74 29.56
CA GLU A 81 16.63 4.75 30.20
C GLU A 81 15.97 6.16 30.17
N THR A 82 14.67 6.18 29.91
CA THR A 82 13.80 7.37 29.82
C THR A 82 13.38 7.86 31.20
N PRO A 83 13.08 9.15 31.41
CA PRO A 83 12.03 9.53 32.36
C PRO A 83 10.79 10.13 31.67
N PRO A 84 9.60 9.96 32.28
CA PRO A 84 8.29 10.23 31.68
C PRO A 84 7.98 11.73 31.64
N THR A 85 7.32 12.20 30.57
CA THR A 85 6.50 13.43 30.66
C THR A 85 5.10 13.00 31.09
N ALA A 86 4.73 13.39 32.32
CA ALA A 86 3.53 12.97 33.03
C ALA A 86 2.19 13.32 32.33
N PRO A 87 1.11 12.55 32.60
CA PRO A 87 -0.29 12.95 32.36
C PRO A 87 -0.79 13.92 33.48
N PRO A 88 -2.04 14.44 33.43
CA PRO A 88 -2.41 15.83 33.75
C PRO A 88 -2.78 16.12 35.22
N ALA A 89 -2.74 17.39 35.59
CA ALA A 89 -3.40 17.96 36.78
C ALA A 89 -4.27 19.16 36.31
N ALA A 90 -5.48 19.46 36.76
CA ALA A 90 -6.53 18.84 37.59
C ALA A 90 -7.79 19.72 37.42
N PRO A 91 -9.03 19.27 37.67
CA PRO A 91 -10.10 20.13 38.20
C PRO A 91 -10.14 19.99 39.74
N PRO A 92 -10.41 21.08 40.47
CA PRO A 92 -11.73 21.23 41.08
C PRO A 92 -12.35 22.62 40.85
N GLU A 93 -13.65 22.61 40.57
CA GLU A 93 -14.54 23.77 40.56
C GLU A 93 -14.87 24.15 42.02
N ASP A 94 -14.98 25.46 42.31
CA ASP A 94 -15.64 25.98 43.52
C ASP A 94 -17.10 26.33 43.17
#